data_AF-A0A268S460-F1
#
_entry.id   AF-A0A268S460-F1
#
_cell.length_a   1.000
_cell.length_b   1.000
_cell.length_c   1.000
_cell.angle_alpha   90.00
_cell.angle_beta   90.00
_cell.angle_gamma   90.00
#
_symmetry.space_group_name_H-M   'P 1'
#
loop_
_entity.id
_entity.type
_entity.pdbx_description
1 polymer ?
#
loop_
_entity_poly.entity_id
_entity_poly.type
_entity_poly.pdbx_seq_one_letter_code
_entity_poly.pdbx_strand_id
1 'polypeptide(L)'
;MNKHAIIRALEALNPASIHTHSISLDQVTRRILDGAKLKRKALSKQEITKYGLNIYPKSGVRVEDLIDWLITNNDIEVDQGREKKVRITPQGVQHLMELYTDHHCAAFIAYRDQVNDLTQRRNETDFDPVHVATMFYRQWSLSQIEQLYFTSEKSIQAEMQAYHKYALSQFGLKTDDDDFLFHLAPKLFLSEEEVLENIRLDVIGVNLGPHPVILDRPYPNKGYVVAGTKIGNETFTTGFYPIIDPKGAFPDELDIQYRWTIGKNKEIVHDIHIQFEFDRGNLFSTEQSLCRSNDLPNVRLATFPKNIRRKPSNTGSLHIREEATLTSFPAHLHFAFYADKHFNKWRGKRRFIGSTHR
;
A
#
# COMPACT_ATOMS: atom_id res chain seq x y z
N MET A 1 -6.85 30.01 -15.63
CA MET A 1 -6.54 29.74 -14.20
C MET A 1 -5.02 29.59 -14.05
N ASN A 2 -4.39 30.02 -12.95
CA ASN A 2 -2.92 29.88 -12.77
C ASN A 2 -2.55 28.39 -12.50
N LYS A 3 -1.53 27.86 -13.21
CA LYS A 3 -1.13 26.44 -13.10
C LYS A 3 -0.76 26.01 -11.68
N HIS A 4 -0.05 26.85 -10.94
CA HIS A 4 0.36 26.54 -9.57
C HIS A 4 -0.81 26.59 -8.58
N ALA A 5 -1.86 27.36 -8.86
CA ALA A 5 -3.10 27.33 -8.06
C ALA A 5 -3.86 26.02 -8.28
N ILE A 6 -3.95 25.56 -9.54
CA ILE A 6 -4.55 24.26 -9.88
C ILE A 6 -3.80 23.11 -9.21
N ILE A 7 -2.47 23.05 -9.37
CA ILE A 7 -1.63 22.02 -8.73
C ILE A 7 -1.90 21.95 -7.22
N ARG A 8 -1.93 23.10 -6.53
CA ARG A 8 -2.17 23.13 -5.07
C ARG A 8 -3.55 22.59 -4.70
N ALA A 9 -4.58 22.92 -5.47
CA ALA A 9 -5.93 22.46 -5.21
C ALA A 9 -6.03 20.94 -5.39
N LEU A 10 -5.44 20.40 -6.46
CA LEU A 10 -5.38 18.96 -6.73
C LEU A 10 -4.49 18.22 -5.70
N GLU A 11 -3.35 18.79 -5.30
CA GLU A 11 -2.52 18.24 -4.21
C GLU A 11 -3.26 18.22 -2.87
N ALA A 12 -4.12 19.21 -2.57
CA ALA A 12 -4.89 19.25 -1.32
C ALA A 12 -5.92 18.12 -1.20
N LEU A 13 -6.33 17.58 -2.35
CA LEU A 13 -7.22 16.43 -2.52
C LEU A 13 -6.49 15.09 -2.58
N ASN A 14 -5.16 15.12 -2.60
CA ASN A 14 -4.31 13.95 -2.66
C ASN A 14 -3.79 13.62 -1.23
N PRO A 15 -4.54 12.87 -0.40
CA PRO A 15 -3.87 12.10 0.64
C PRO A 15 -2.99 11.09 -0.10
N ALA A 16 -1.80 10.78 0.42
CA ALA A 16 -0.78 9.91 -0.22
C ALA A 16 -1.21 8.46 -0.58
N SER A 17 -2.52 8.18 -0.66
CA SER A 17 -3.17 6.99 -1.20
C SER A 17 -4.16 7.44 -2.28
N ILE A 18 -3.75 7.39 -3.54
CA ILE A 18 -4.63 7.67 -4.67
C ILE A 18 -5.75 6.60 -4.67
N HIS A 19 -7.00 7.06 -4.84
CA HIS A 19 -8.21 6.30 -5.28
C HIS A 19 -9.40 6.01 -4.34
N THR A 20 -9.41 6.27 -3.02
CA THR A 20 -10.53 5.69 -2.22
C THR A 20 -11.29 6.56 -1.24
N HIS A 21 -10.86 7.79 -0.93
CA HIS A 21 -11.51 8.55 0.15
C HIS A 21 -11.95 9.95 -0.30
N SER A 22 -13.27 10.15 -0.36
CA SER A 22 -13.88 11.46 -0.50
C SER A 22 -13.57 12.32 0.74
N ILE A 23 -13.14 13.56 0.54
CA ILE A 23 -12.78 14.51 1.61
C ILE A 23 -13.84 15.61 1.68
N SER A 24 -14.17 16.09 2.88
CA SER A 24 -15.07 17.23 3.05
C SER A 24 -14.58 18.46 2.25
N LEU A 25 -15.47 19.10 1.50
CA LEU A 25 -15.14 20.28 0.71
C LEU A 25 -14.56 21.41 1.58
N ASP A 26 -15.11 21.59 2.79
CA ASP A 26 -14.62 22.58 3.75
C ASP A 26 -13.17 22.30 4.17
N GLN A 27 -12.81 21.03 4.37
CA GLN A 27 -11.45 20.64 4.72
C GLN A 27 -10.47 20.93 3.58
N VAL A 28 -10.87 20.65 2.33
CA VAL A 28 -10.06 20.93 1.15
C VAL A 28 -9.84 22.44 0.99
N THR A 29 -10.91 23.23 1.08
CA THR A 29 -10.85 24.69 1.02
C THR A 29 -9.90 25.25 2.08
N ARG A 30 -10.01 24.79 3.34
CA ARG A 30 -9.09 25.20 4.41
C ARG A 30 -7.64 24.83 4.11
N ARG A 31 -7.37 23.59 3.67
CA ARG A 31 -6.01 23.14 3.30
C ARG A 31 -5.39 24.01 2.22
N ILE A 32 -6.17 24.36 1.19
CA ILE A 32 -5.73 25.24 0.10
C ILE A 32 -5.37 26.63 0.65
N LEU A 33 -6.27 27.25 1.42
CA LEU A 33 -6.09 28.59 1.96
C LEU A 33 -4.94 28.67 2.98
N ASP A 34 -4.82 27.68 3.87
CA ASP A 34 -3.76 27.62 4.88
C ASP A 34 -2.40 27.36 4.24
N GLY A 35 -2.34 26.44 3.28
CA GLY A 35 -1.14 26.16 2.49
C GLY A 35 -0.66 27.39 1.72
N ALA A 36 -1.58 28.15 1.12
CA ALA A 36 -1.26 29.41 0.47
C ALA A 36 -0.77 30.46 1.47
N LYS A 37 -1.43 30.61 2.62
CA LYS A 37 -1.06 31.59 3.66
C LYS A 37 0.36 31.36 4.17
N LEU A 38 0.71 30.10 4.43
CA LEU A 38 2.04 29.73 4.92
C LEU A 38 3.13 30.04 3.90
N LYS A 39 2.92 29.67 2.62
CA LYS A 39 3.92 29.84 1.54
C LYS A 39 4.09 31.29 1.09
N ARG A 40 3.16 32.19 1.44
CA ARG A 40 3.27 33.64 1.14
C ARG A 40 4.25 34.38 2.03
N LYS A 41 4.63 33.82 3.18
CA LYS A 41 5.55 34.47 4.12
C LYS A 41 6.86 34.77 3.39
N ALA A 42 7.32 36.01 3.48
CA ALA A 42 8.54 36.52 2.83
C ALA A 42 8.55 36.58 1.29
N LEU A 43 7.39 36.45 0.61
CA LEU A 43 7.30 36.63 -0.84
C LEU A 43 6.79 38.02 -1.23
N SER A 44 7.32 38.55 -2.33
CA SER A 44 6.81 39.77 -2.97
C SER A 44 5.44 39.54 -3.62
N LYS A 45 4.71 40.62 -3.91
CA LYS A 45 3.41 40.54 -4.60
C LYS A 45 3.51 39.82 -5.96
N GLN A 46 4.59 40.04 -6.70
CA GLN A 46 4.82 39.40 -8.00
C GLN A 46 5.02 37.89 -7.85
N GLU A 47 5.81 37.47 -6.86
CA GLU A 47 6.02 36.05 -6.55
C GLU A 47 4.75 35.37 -6.07
N ILE A 48 3.95 36.04 -5.23
CA ILE A 48 2.65 35.54 -4.76
C ILE A 48 1.72 35.24 -5.96
N THR A 49 1.68 36.14 -6.95
CA THR A 49 0.89 35.92 -8.18
C THR A 49 1.50 34.82 -9.05
N LYS A 50 2.81 34.86 -9.29
CA LYS A 50 3.54 33.87 -10.09
C LYS A 50 3.29 32.45 -9.58
N TYR A 51 3.43 32.23 -8.28
CA TYR A 51 3.25 30.93 -7.64
C TYR A 51 1.79 30.58 -7.33
N GLY A 52 0.80 31.33 -7.83
CA GLY A 52 -0.62 31.02 -7.66
C GLY A 52 -1.08 31.04 -6.19
N LEU A 53 -0.46 31.87 -5.34
CA LEU A 53 -0.78 31.99 -3.92
C LEU A 53 -1.83 33.08 -3.62
N ASN A 54 -2.26 33.80 -4.66
CA ASN A 54 -3.24 34.87 -4.57
C ASN A 54 -4.67 34.32 -4.73
N ILE A 55 -5.08 33.47 -3.79
CA ILE A 55 -6.33 32.69 -3.89
C ILE A 55 -7.40 33.11 -2.85
N TYR A 56 -7.52 34.43 -2.60
CA TYR A 56 -8.39 34.98 -1.55
C TYR A 56 -9.45 35.93 -2.12
N PRO A 57 -10.62 36.06 -1.45
CA PRO A 57 -11.77 36.84 -1.94
C PRO A 57 -11.51 38.29 -2.33
N LYS A 58 -10.48 38.94 -1.76
CA LYS A 58 -10.24 40.38 -1.91
C LYS A 58 -9.02 40.76 -2.74
N SER A 59 -8.22 39.80 -3.22
CA SER A 59 -6.93 40.12 -3.84
C SER A 59 -6.58 39.31 -5.07
N GLY A 60 -7.28 38.21 -5.38
CA GLY A 60 -6.98 37.35 -6.53
C GLY A 60 -8.13 36.39 -6.86
N VAL A 61 -7.81 35.17 -7.30
CA VAL A 61 -8.82 34.15 -7.64
C VAL A 61 -9.51 33.70 -6.36
N ARG A 62 -10.83 33.54 -6.32
CA ARG A 62 -11.47 32.98 -5.13
C ARG A 62 -11.25 31.47 -5.10
N VAL A 63 -11.01 30.91 -3.91
CA VAL A 63 -10.88 29.45 -3.77
C VAL A 63 -12.14 28.72 -4.24
N GLU A 64 -13.31 29.33 -4.06
CA GLU A 64 -14.57 28.79 -4.58
C GLU A 64 -14.57 28.73 -6.11
N ASP A 65 -14.20 29.81 -6.79
CA ASP A 65 -14.12 29.85 -8.26
C ASP A 65 -13.10 28.83 -8.81
N LEU A 66 -12.00 28.60 -8.08
CA LEU A 66 -11.01 27.58 -8.42
C LEU A 66 -11.61 26.18 -8.31
N ILE A 67 -12.32 25.89 -7.23
CA ILE A 67 -12.97 24.60 -7.01
C ILE A 67 -14.07 24.37 -8.05
N ASP A 68 -14.92 25.36 -8.31
CA ASP A 68 -15.99 25.27 -9.31
C ASP A 68 -15.43 25.02 -10.71
N TRP A 69 -14.29 25.64 -11.04
CA TRP A 69 -13.58 25.39 -12.29
C TRP A 69 -13.09 23.95 -12.40
N LEU A 70 -12.52 23.39 -11.33
CA LEU A 70 -12.06 22.00 -11.31
C LEU A 70 -13.21 20.98 -11.38
N ILE A 71 -14.35 21.30 -10.77
CA ILE A 71 -15.58 20.50 -10.91
C ILE A 71 -16.08 20.55 -12.36
N THR A 72 -16.12 21.74 -12.96
CA THR A 72 -16.60 21.94 -14.34
C THR A 72 -15.73 21.19 -15.36
N ASN A 73 -14.43 21.12 -15.12
CA ASN A 73 -13.50 20.37 -15.97
C ASN A 73 -13.44 18.88 -15.65
N ASN A 74 -14.26 18.39 -14.72
CA ASN A 74 -14.26 17.00 -14.29
C ASN A 74 -12.91 16.55 -13.71
N ASP A 75 -12.09 17.48 -13.18
CA ASP A 75 -10.88 17.14 -12.42
C ASP A 75 -11.23 16.64 -11.01
N ILE A 76 -12.37 17.09 -10.49
CA ILE A 76 -12.90 16.73 -9.18
C ILE A 76 -14.39 16.40 -9.34
N GLU A 77 -14.85 15.35 -8.67
CA GLU A 77 -16.26 15.05 -8.55
C GLU A 77 -16.78 15.27 -7.12
N VAL A 78 -18.06 15.61 -7.00
CA VAL A 78 -18.73 15.93 -5.74
C VAL A 78 -19.71 14.82 -5.38
N ASP A 79 -19.56 14.23 -4.21
CA ASP A 79 -20.57 13.37 -3.59
C ASP A 79 -21.62 14.26 -2.88
N GLN A 80 -22.87 14.19 -3.35
CA GLN A 80 -23.99 15.00 -2.87
C GLN A 80 -24.71 14.39 -1.66
N GLY A 81 -23.94 13.88 -0.69
CA GLY A 81 -24.45 13.47 0.61
C GLY A 81 -24.85 14.65 1.51
N ARG A 82 -25.16 14.34 2.79
CA ARG A 82 -25.47 15.36 3.82
C ARG A 82 -24.33 16.38 4.02
N GLU A 83 -23.10 15.96 3.76
CA GLU A 83 -21.91 16.82 3.71
C GLU A 83 -21.37 16.75 2.29
N LYS A 84 -21.08 17.90 1.66
CA LYS A 84 -20.43 17.93 0.35
C LYS A 84 -19.02 17.37 0.49
N LYS A 85 -18.79 16.21 -0.10
CA LYS A 85 -17.45 15.61 -0.18
C LYS A 85 -16.97 15.62 -1.62
N VAL A 86 -15.66 15.69 -1.79
CA VAL A 86 -15.00 15.78 -3.08
C VAL A 86 -13.91 14.73 -3.18
N ARG A 87 -13.70 14.21 -4.39
CA ARG A 87 -12.56 13.35 -4.72
C ARG A 87 -11.98 13.74 -6.08
N ILE A 88 -10.67 13.59 -6.22
CA ILE A 88 -10.00 13.76 -7.52
C ILE A 88 -10.44 12.63 -8.45
N THR A 89 -10.75 12.96 -9.70
CA THR A 89 -11.11 11.97 -10.73
C THR A 89 -9.85 11.43 -11.40
N PRO A 90 -9.92 10.32 -12.17
CA PRO A 90 -8.82 9.89 -13.03
C PRO A 90 -8.36 10.99 -13.99
N GLN A 91 -9.30 11.79 -14.51
CA GLN A 91 -8.99 12.94 -15.36
C GLN A 91 -8.23 14.03 -14.60
N GLY A 92 -8.60 14.31 -13.35
CA GLY A 92 -7.87 15.24 -12.50
C GLY A 92 -6.45 14.79 -12.19
N VAL A 93 -6.22 13.47 -12.01
CA VAL A 93 -4.87 12.91 -11.87
C VAL A 93 -4.06 13.11 -13.15
N GLN A 94 -4.67 12.85 -14.32
CA GLN A 94 -4.01 13.07 -15.62
C GLN A 94 -3.68 14.55 -15.86
N HIS A 95 -4.60 15.45 -15.54
CA HIS A 95 -4.36 16.89 -15.65
C HIS A 95 -3.23 17.33 -14.69
N LEU A 96 -3.20 16.82 -13.45
CA LEU A 96 -2.10 17.07 -12.52
C LEU A 96 -0.75 16.59 -13.09
N MET A 97 -0.72 15.41 -13.72
CA MET A 97 0.46 14.87 -14.38
C MET A 97 0.98 15.78 -15.49
N GLU A 98 0.09 16.27 -16.35
CA GLU A 98 0.45 17.21 -17.41
C GLU A 98 1.02 18.51 -16.84
N LEU A 99 0.46 19.02 -15.75
CA LEU A 99 0.95 20.23 -15.08
C LEU A 99 2.32 20.04 -14.42
N TYR A 100 2.59 18.88 -13.83
CA TYR A 100 3.90 18.57 -13.24
C TYR A 100 5.00 18.41 -14.28
N THR A 101 4.66 17.81 -15.42
CA THR A 101 5.62 17.40 -16.45
C THR A 101 5.79 18.43 -17.56
N ASP A 102 5.09 19.57 -17.45
CA ASP A 102 4.91 20.56 -18.52
C ASP A 102 4.52 19.87 -19.84
N HIS A 103 3.42 19.09 -19.79
CA HIS A 103 2.89 18.24 -20.86
C HIS A 103 3.90 17.20 -21.38
N HIS A 104 4.52 16.45 -20.46
CA HIS A 104 5.48 15.40 -20.79
C HIS A 104 6.64 15.90 -21.65
N CYS A 105 7.19 17.06 -21.30
CA CYS A 105 8.29 17.67 -22.05
C CYS A 105 9.52 16.73 -22.13
N ALA A 106 10.40 16.98 -23.11
CA ALA A 106 11.59 16.16 -23.32
C ALA A 106 12.50 16.06 -22.08
N ALA A 107 12.56 17.13 -21.27
CA ALA A 107 13.31 17.12 -20.01
C ALA A 107 12.71 16.17 -18.97
N PHE A 108 11.39 16.07 -18.88
CA PHE A 108 10.72 15.11 -18.01
C PHE A 108 10.97 13.67 -18.47
N ILE A 109 10.87 13.41 -19.78
CA ILE A 109 11.11 12.07 -20.33
C ILE A 109 12.53 11.60 -19.97
N ALA A 110 13.54 12.45 -20.23
CA ALA A 110 14.92 12.14 -19.87
C ALA A 110 15.10 11.92 -18.36
N TYR A 111 14.44 12.73 -17.52
CA TYR A 111 14.48 12.58 -16.07
C TYR A 111 13.85 11.26 -15.60
N ARG A 112 12.67 10.91 -16.12
CA ARG A 112 11.99 9.65 -15.81
C ARG A 112 12.89 8.46 -16.17
N ASP A 113 13.51 8.48 -17.35
CA ASP A 113 14.36 7.38 -17.79
C ASP A 113 15.59 7.23 -16.87
N GLN A 114 16.15 8.34 -16.37
CA GLN A 114 17.21 8.30 -15.36
C GLN A 114 16.75 7.74 -14.01
N VAL A 115 15.52 8.04 -13.58
CA VAL A 115 14.95 7.50 -12.33
C VAL A 115 14.68 5.99 -12.46
N ASN A 116 14.17 5.54 -13.61
CA ASN A 116 13.93 4.13 -13.88
C ASN A 116 15.25 3.34 -14.00
N ASP A 117 16.27 3.91 -14.62
CA ASP A 117 17.60 3.29 -14.64
C ASP A 117 18.20 3.14 -13.22
N LEU A 118 17.94 4.09 -12.33
CA LEU A 118 18.38 4.01 -10.93
C LEU A 118 17.70 2.85 -10.17
N THR A 119 16.39 2.64 -10.33
CA THR A 119 15.66 1.52 -9.72
C THR A 119 16.11 0.18 -10.32
N GLN A 120 16.24 0.09 -11.65
CA GLN A 120 16.68 -1.12 -12.33
C GLN A 120 18.09 -1.56 -11.90
N ARG A 121 19.06 -0.64 -11.83
CA ARG A 121 20.42 -0.96 -11.36
C ARG A 121 20.47 -1.47 -9.92
N ARG A 122 19.43 -1.22 -9.13
CA ARG A 122 19.31 -1.65 -7.73
C ARG A 122 18.39 -2.87 -7.56
N ASN A 123 17.86 -3.45 -8.65
CA ASN A 123 16.86 -4.53 -8.62
C ASN A 123 15.63 -4.14 -7.77
N GLU A 124 15.15 -2.91 -7.97
CA GLU A 124 14.09 -2.25 -7.22
C GLU A 124 12.87 -2.02 -8.11
N THR A 125 11.65 -2.08 -7.55
CA THR A 125 10.43 -1.71 -8.30
C THR A 125 10.48 -0.24 -8.71
N ASP A 126 9.89 0.11 -9.85
CA ASP A 126 9.87 1.50 -10.28
C ASP A 126 8.95 2.32 -9.36
N PHE A 127 9.11 3.65 -9.38
CA PHE A 127 8.19 4.52 -8.67
C PHE A 127 6.89 4.69 -9.46
N ASP A 128 5.79 4.96 -8.75
CA ASP A 128 4.54 5.38 -9.39
C ASP A 128 4.82 6.57 -10.32
N PRO A 129 4.31 6.57 -11.58
CA PRO A 129 4.51 7.67 -12.52
C PRO A 129 4.15 9.05 -11.95
N VAL A 130 3.10 9.15 -11.13
CA VAL A 130 2.68 10.37 -10.44
C VAL A 130 3.73 10.86 -9.45
N HIS A 131 4.39 9.92 -8.78
CA HIS A 131 5.48 10.24 -7.87
C HIS A 131 6.71 10.73 -8.64
N VAL A 132 7.08 10.09 -9.76
CA VAL A 132 8.19 10.56 -10.62
C VAL A 132 7.93 11.96 -11.17
N ALA A 133 6.70 12.25 -11.65
CA ALA A 133 6.31 13.58 -12.07
C ALA A 133 6.39 14.62 -10.94
N THR A 134 6.01 14.22 -9.72
CA THR A 134 6.14 15.07 -8.53
C THR A 134 7.61 15.36 -8.21
N MET A 135 8.50 14.35 -8.31
CA MET A 135 9.95 14.54 -8.10
C MET A 135 10.53 15.51 -9.13
N PHE A 136 10.15 15.37 -10.41
CA PHE A 136 10.56 16.28 -11.49
C PHE A 136 10.10 17.72 -11.22
N TYR A 137 8.81 17.91 -10.92
CA TYR A 137 8.24 19.22 -10.63
C TYR A 137 8.91 19.88 -9.40
N ARG A 138 9.30 19.07 -8.40
CA ARG A 138 10.03 19.52 -7.21
C ARG A 138 11.54 19.60 -7.39
N GLN A 139 12.04 19.31 -8.60
CA GLN A 139 13.46 19.37 -8.98
C GLN A 139 14.36 18.50 -8.09
N TRP A 140 13.89 17.30 -7.72
CA TRP A 140 14.71 16.36 -6.96
C TRP A 140 15.84 15.81 -7.83
N SER A 141 17.08 15.80 -7.33
CA SER A 141 18.20 15.16 -8.02
C SER A 141 18.18 13.64 -7.81
N LEU A 142 18.82 12.90 -8.71
CA LEU A 142 19.00 11.44 -8.56
C LEU A 142 19.69 11.08 -7.23
N SER A 143 20.68 11.89 -6.80
CA SER A 143 21.36 11.70 -5.52
C SER A 143 20.43 11.88 -4.32
N GLN A 144 19.49 12.82 -4.37
CA GLN A 144 18.49 13.00 -3.32
C GLN A 144 17.53 11.80 -3.26
N ILE A 145 17.09 11.30 -4.42
CA ILE A 145 16.24 10.10 -4.51
C ILE A 145 16.98 8.91 -3.90
N GLU A 146 18.23 8.71 -4.30
CA GLU A 146 19.05 7.61 -3.83
C GLU A 146 19.25 7.63 -2.32
N GLN A 147 19.56 8.81 -1.77
CA GLN A 147 19.73 9.00 -0.34
C GLN A 147 18.45 8.72 0.45
N LEU A 148 17.31 9.16 -0.09
CA LEU A 148 16.02 9.06 0.60
C LEU A 148 15.47 7.63 0.60
N TYR A 149 15.61 6.92 -0.52
CA TYR A 149 14.94 5.64 -0.72
C TYR A 149 15.84 4.43 -0.56
N PHE A 150 17.15 4.51 -0.83
CA PHE A 150 17.98 3.31 -0.93
C PHE A 150 19.15 3.23 0.05
N THR A 151 19.54 4.33 0.71
CA THR A 151 20.72 4.32 1.61
C THR A 151 20.41 4.55 3.08
N SER A 152 19.15 4.78 3.46
CA SER A 152 18.81 5.08 4.85
C SER A 152 18.77 3.80 5.70
N GLU A 153 19.83 3.57 6.50
CA GLU A 153 19.93 2.44 7.45
C GLU A 153 18.85 2.44 8.54
N LYS A 154 18.17 3.58 8.75
CA LYS A 154 17.03 3.72 9.67
C LYS A 154 15.69 3.73 8.95
N SER A 155 15.66 3.34 7.68
CA SER A 155 14.44 3.28 6.90
C SER A 155 13.52 2.16 7.39
N ILE A 156 12.23 2.34 7.11
CA ILE A 156 11.22 1.28 7.22
C ILE A 156 11.68 0.04 6.45
N GLN A 157 12.30 0.21 5.28
CA GLN A 157 12.77 -0.89 4.44
C GLN A 157 13.81 -1.78 5.13
N ALA A 158 14.84 -1.19 5.74
CA ALA A 158 15.85 -1.93 6.50
C ALA A 158 15.24 -2.70 7.70
N GLU A 159 14.17 -2.15 8.28
CA GLU A 159 13.41 -2.81 9.33
C GLU A 159 12.60 -4.00 8.80
N MET A 160 11.94 -3.86 7.65
CA MET A 160 11.19 -4.93 7.00
C MET A 160 12.09 -6.08 6.56
N GLN A 161 13.23 -5.78 5.93
CA GLN A 161 14.19 -6.81 5.53
C GLN A 161 14.66 -7.65 6.72
N ALA A 162 15.00 -6.98 7.82
CA ALA A 162 15.44 -7.67 9.03
C ALA A 162 14.31 -8.49 9.69
N TYR A 163 13.07 -8.05 9.58
CA TYR A 163 11.93 -8.81 10.07
C TYR A 163 11.72 -10.09 9.26
N HIS A 164 11.79 -10.02 7.92
CA HIS A 164 11.72 -11.20 7.05
C HIS A 164 12.85 -12.19 7.36
N LYS A 165 14.10 -11.71 7.44
CA LYS A 165 15.25 -12.54 7.83
C LYS A 165 15.05 -13.21 9.20
N TYR A 166 14.55 -12.45 10.17
CA TYR A 166 14.24 -12.98 11.49
C TYR A 166 13.15 -14.06 11.43
N ALA A 167 12.03 -13.80 10.74
CA ALA A 167 10.95 -14.77 10.59
C ALA A 167 11.47 -16.06 9.97
N LEU A 168 12.12 -15.99 8.80
CA LEU A 168 12.71 -17.14 8.10
C LEU A 168 13.62 -17.96 9.02
N SER A 169 14.50 -17.31 9.78
CA SER A 169 15.37 -17.99 10.75
C SER A 169 14.60 -18.73 11.85
N GLN A 170 13.47 -18.19 12.32
CA GLN A 170 12.64 -18.87 13.31
C GLN A 170 11.92 -20.07 12.70
N PHE A 171 11.50 -19.99 11.43
CA PHE A 171 10.99 -21.14 10.68
C PHE A 171 12.07 -22.20 10.39
N GLY A 172 13.34 -21.94 10.71
CA GLY A 172 14.45 -22.82 10.34
C GLY A 172 14.72 -22.85 8.83
N LEU A 173 14.20 -21.85 8.10
CA LEU A 173 14.30 -21.75 6.65
C LEU A 173 15.59 -21.01 6.28
N LYS A 174 16.34 -21.60 5.37
CA LYS A 174 17.50 -20.98 4.73
C LYS A 174 17.08 -20.49 3.36
N THR A 175 17.65 -19.37 2.94
CA THR A 175 17.44 -18.77 1.64
C THR A 175 18.80 -18.54 1.01
N ASP A 176 18.97 -19.00 -0.21
CA ASP A 176 20.08 -18.59 -1.06
C ASP A 176 19.73 -17.24 -1.73
N ASP A 177 20.75 -16.56 -2.28
CA ASP A 177 20.57 -15.20 -2.82
C ASP A 177 19.62 -15.15 -4.04
N ASP A 178 19.49 -16.28 -4.75
CA ASP A 178 18.66 -16.44 -5.95
C ASP A 178 17.27 -17.07 -5.68
N ASP A 179 16.97 -17.36 -4.40
CA ASP A 179 15.69 -17.96 -4.03
C ASP A 179 14.54 -16.95 -4.05
N PHE A 180 13.42 -17.38 -4.62
CA PHE A 180 12.14 -16.70 -4.54
C PHE A 180 11.34 -17.23 -3.35
N LEU A 181 10.60 -16.32 -2.73
CA LEU A 181 9.86 -16.54 -1.49
C LEU A 181 8.36 -16.32 -1.75
N PHE A 182 7.52 -17.29 -1.38
CA PHE A 182 6.09 -17.06 -1.27
C PHE A 182 5.71 -16.74 0.18
N HIS A 183 5.17 -15.54 0.41
CA HIS A 183 4.65 -15.12 1.70
C HIS A 183 3.11 -15.19 1.73
N LEU A 184 2.59 -16.19 2.43
CA LEU A 184 1.16 -16.46 2.52
C LEU A 184 0.58 -15.87 3.80
N ALA A 185 -0.35 -14.92 3.69
CA ALA A 185 -0.95 -14.20 4.82
C ALA A 185 -2.50 -14.30 4.83
N PRO A 186 -3.08 -15.44 5.26
CA PRO A 186 -4.53 -15.62 5.28
C PRO A 186 -5.22 -14.65 6.25
N LYS A 187 -6.32 -14.05 5.78
CA LYS A 187 -7.10 -13.06 6.54
C LYS A 187 -8.59 -13.25 6.31
N LEU A 188 -9.35 -13.22 7.39
CA LEU A 188 -10.82 -13.29 7.39
C LEU A 188 -11.40 -12.03 7.99
N PHE A 189 -12.26 -11.34 7.25
CA PHE A 189 -13.12 -10.29 7.80
C PHE A 189 -14.43 -10.89 8.30
N LEU A 190 -14.91 -10.42 9.44
CA LEU A 190 -16.07 -10.94 10.16
C LEU A 190 -17.20 -9.90 10.16
N SER A 191 -18.44 -10.37 10.29
CA SER A 191 -19.55 -9.49 10.68
C SER A 191 -19.44 -9.10 12.16
N GLU A 192 -20.19 -8.07 12.58
CA GLU A 192 -20.20 -7.63 13.98
C GLU A 192 -20.68 -8.75 14.92
N GLU A 193 -21.63 -9.55 14.45
CA GLU A 193 -22.17 -10.72 15.17
C GLU A 193 -21.15 -11.86 15.30
N GLU A 194 -20.20 -11.94 14.37
CA GLU A 194 -19.21 -13.04 14.28
C GLU A 194 -17.90 -12.74 15.01
N VAL A 195 -17.68 -11.50 15.46
CA VAL A 195 -16.40 -11.06 16.04
C VAL A 195 -15.98 -11.93 17.24
N LEU A 196 -16.95 -12.37 18.04
CA LEU A 196 -16.74 -13.15 19.26
C LEU A 196 -16.76 -14.67 19.03
N GLU A 197 -17.04 -15.13 17.82
CA GLU A 197 -17.11 -16.55 17.51
C GLU A 197 -15.74 -17.22 17.54
N ASN A 198 -15.75 -18.52 17.81
CA ASN A 198 -14.58 -19.36 17.65
C ASN A 198 -14.32 -19.56 16.15
N ILE A 199 -13.08 -19.30 15.74
CA ILE A 199 -12.65 -19.40 14.34
C ILE A 199 -11.62 -20.52 14.23
N ARG A 200 -11.72 -21.31 13.17
CA ARG A 200 -10.69 -22.25 12.74
C ARG A 200 -10.35 -21.98 11.28
N LEU A 201 -9.10 -22.23 10.91
CA LEU A 201 -8.60 -22.21 9.54
C LEU A 201 -7.91 -23.53 9.24
N ASP A 202 -8.28 -24.15 8.11
CA ASP A 202 -7.44 -25.13 7.43
C ASP A 202 -6.98 -24.53 6.10
N VAL A 203 -5.68 -24.65 5.80
CA VAL A 203 -5.08 -24.21 4.53
C VAL A 203 -4.72 -25.45 3.73
N ILE A 204 -5.22 -25.54 2.51
CA ILE A 204 -5.05 -26.70 1.61
C ILE A 204 -4.39 -26.24 0.32
N GLY A 205 -3.65 -27.14 -0.34
CA GLY A 205 -2.93 -26.87 -1.60
C GLY A 205 -1.47 -26.48 -1.39
N VAL A 206 -1.05 -26.25 -0.14
CA VAL A 206 0.31 -25.84 0.17
C VAL A 206 0.79 -26.37 1.53
N ASN A 207 2.09 -26.66 1.65
CA ASN A 207 2.70 -27.13 2.89
C ASN A 207 3.14 -25.94 3.75
N LEU A 208 2.55 -25.78 4.94
CA LEU A 208 2.91 -24.74 5.91
C LEU A 208 4.05 -25.14 6.86
N GLY A 209 4.62 -26.34 6.67
CA GLY A 209 5.61 -26.92 7.57
C GLY A 209 4.98 -27.51 8.85
N PRO A 210 5.82 -27.84 9.84
CA PRO A 210 5.38 -28.58 11.04
C PRO A 210 4.74 -27.68 12.11
N HIS A 211 4.71 -26.36 11.91
CA HIS A 211 4.26 -25.44 12.95
C HIS A 211 2.73 -25.27 12.92
N PRO A 212 2.06 -25.28 14.08
CA PRO A 212 0.61 -25.17 14.12
C PRO A 212 0.16 -23.81 13.59
N VAL A 213 -0.97 -23.82 12.87
CA VAL A 213 -1.70 -22.60 12.52
C VAL A 213 -2.33 -22.05 13.79
N ILE A 214 -2.05 -20.79 14.07
CA ILE A 214 -2.75 -20.03 15.10
C ILE A 214 -3.51 -18.88 14.46
N LEU A 215 -4.55 -18.43 15.16
CA LEU A 215 -5.33 -17.27 14.76
C LEU A 215 -5.18 -16.17 15.82
N ASP A 216 -4.96 -14.94 15.39
CA ASP A 216 -4.91 -13.77 16.28
C ASP A 216 -5.84 -12.66 15.77
N ARG A 217 -6.19 -11.76 16.69
CA ARG A 217 -6.95 -10.53 16.41
C ARG A 217 -6.06 -9.34 16.77
N PRO A 218 -5.24 -8.82 15.82
CA PRO A 218 -4.35 -7.71 16.08
C PRO A 218 -5.09 -6.46 16.59
N TYR A 219 -6.34 -6.29 16.14
CA TYR A 219 -7.29 -5.38 16.78
C TYR A 219 -8.60 -6.09 17.09
N PRO A 220 -8.92 -6.29 18.38
CA PRO A 220 -10.17 -6.91 18.79
C PRO A 220 -11.42 -6.23 18.19
N ASN A 221 -11.35 -4.91 17.96
CA ASN A 221 -12.50 -4.11 17.50
C ASN A 221 -12.62 -3.96 15.97
N LYS A 222 -11.66 -4.44 15.16
CA LYS A 222 -11.69 -4.25 13.69
C LYS A 222 -12.34 -5.39 12.92
N GLY A 223 -12.94 -6.36 13.61
CA GLY A 223 -13.74 -7.43 12.98
C GLY A 223 -12.96 -8.22 11.93
N TYR A 224 -11.67 -8.49 12.16
CA TYR A 224 -10.91 -9.41 11.30
C TYR A 224 -9.96 -10.27 12.11
N VAL A 225 -9.64 -11.43 11.55
CA VAL A 225 -8.73 -12.44 12.10
C VAL A 225 -7.62 -12.66 11.08
N VAL A 226 -6.39 -12.81 11.58
CA VAL A 226 -5.23 -13.16 10.76
C VAL A 226 -4.70 -14.53 11.18
N ALA A 227 -4.16 -15.26 10.23
CA ALA A 227 -3.48 -16.51 10.48
C ALA A 227 -1.97 -16.33 10.55
N GLY A 228 -1.34 -17.13 11.39
CA GLY A 228 0.10 -17.24 11.45
C GLY A 228 0.49 -18.45 12.29
N THR A 229 1.61 -18.36 13.00
CA THR A 229 2.13 -19.50 13.74
C THR A 229 2.79 -19.12 15.07
N LYS A 230 3.01 -20.12 15.91
CA LYS A 230 3.80 -20.01 17.14
C LYS A 230 5.00 -20.95 17.05
N ILE A 231 6.19 -20.38 17.17
CA ILE A 231 7.46 -21.12 17.14
C ILE A 231 8.19 -20.85 18.45
N GLY A 232 8.28 -21.88 19.31
CA GLY A 232 8.79 -21.72 20.66
C GLY A 232 8.03 -20.64 21.44
N ASN A 233 8.76 -19.59 21.85
CA ASN A 233 8.22 -18.43 22.58
C ASN A 233 7.82 -17.25 21.69
N GLU A 234 7.99 -17.38 20.38
CA GLU A 234 7.69 -16.36 19.40
C GLU A 234 6.38 -16.67 18.69
N THR A 235 5.64 -15.61 18.40
CA THR A 235 4.37 -15.68 17.71
C THR A 235 4.45 -14.78 16.50
N PHE A 236 4.07 -15.30 15.35
CA PHE A 236 4.04 -14.62 14.07
C PHE A 236 2.59 -14.58 13.61
N THR A 237 2.05 -13.40 13.40
CA THR A 237 0.68 -13.17 12.90
C THR A 237 0.67 -12.55 11.50
N THR A 238 1.86 -12.54 10.88
CA THR A 238 2.13 -11.90 9.60
C THR A 238 2.06 -12.86 8.43
N GLY A 239 1.93 -14.17 8.65
CA GLY A 239 1.80 -15.18 7.60
C GLY A 239 2.79 -16.33 7.73
N PHE A 240 3.01 -17.01 6.61
CA PHE A 240 3.84 -18.20 6.45
C PHE A 240 4.76 -18.05 5.23
N TYR A 241 5.78 -18.90 5.13
CA TYR A 241 6.69 -18.99 3.98
C TYR A 241 6.67 -20.40 3.38
N PRO A 242 5.57 -20.80 2.73
CA PRO A 242 5.40 -22.17 2.25
C PRO A 242 6.34 -22.60 1.10
N ILE A 243 6.85 -21.66 0.31
CA ILE A 243 7.67 -21.94 -0.88
C ILE A 243 8.90 -21.05 -0.81
N ILE A 244 10.07 -21.68 -0.91
CA ILE A 244 11.39 -21.06 -1.00
C ILE A 244 12.17 -21.89 -2.00
N ASP A 245 12.26 -21.39 -3.23
CA ASP A 245 12.84 -22.14 -4.33
C ASP A 245 13.49 -21.18 -5.34
N PRO A 246 14.52 -21.63 -6.08
CA PRO A 246 15.08 -20.85 -7.18
C PRO A 246 14.03 -20.68 -8.29
N LYS A 247 14.16 -19.62 -9.11
CA LYS A 247 13.21 -19.31 -10.19
C LYS A 247 12.84 -20.50 -11.08
N GLY A 248 13.78 -21.39 -11.39
CA GLY A 248 13.53 -22.55 -12.24
C GLY A 248 12.75 -23.70 -11.59
N ALA A 249 12.58 -23.68 -10.27
CA ALA A 249 11.83 -24.68 -9.49
C ALA A 249 10.59 -24.09 -8.82
N PHE A 250 10.50 -22.76 -8.72
CA PHE A 250 9.35 -22.06 -8.19
C PHE A 250 8.15 -22.22 -9.16
N PRO A 251 6.93 -22.51 -8.66
CA PRO A 251 5.79 -22.78 -9.54
C PRO A 251 5.33 -21.54 -10.29
N ASP A 252 4.88 -21.71 -11.54
CA ASP A 252 4.24 -20.64 -12.31
C ASP A 252 2.83 -20.32 -11.78
N GLU A 253 2.12 -21.35 -11.28
CA GLU A 253 0.76 -21.25 -10.76
C GLU A 253 0.59 -22.07 -9.48
N LEU A 254 -0.31 -21.65 -8.59
CA LEU A 254 -0.64 -22.36 -7.36
C LEU A 254 -2.11 -22.20 -6.99
N ASP A 255 -2.79 -23.32 -6.79
CA ASP A 255 -4.13 -23.36 -6.20
C ASP A 255 -4.03 -23.54 -4.68
N ILE A 256 -4.60 -22.60 -3.93
CA ILE A 256 -4.74 -22.69 -2.48
C ILE A 256 -6.20 -22.57 -2.07
N GLN A 257 -6.56 -23.20 -0.95
CA GLN A 257 -7.89 -23.11 -0.39
C GLN A 257 -7.82 -22.77 1.08
N TYR A 258 -8.53 -21.71 1.49
CA TYR A 258 -8.79 -21.42 2.90
C TYR A 258 -10.16 -21.98 3.29
N ARG A 259 -10.19 -22.93 4.23
CA ARG A 259 -11.42 -23.37 4.88
C ARG A 259 -11.54 -22.74 6.24
N TRP A 260 -12.41 -21.73 6.32
CA TRP A 260 -12.75 -21.06 7.57
C TRP A 260 -13.98 -21.71 8.20
N THR A 261 -13.87 -22.12 9.45
CA THR A 261 -15.03 -22.49 10.27
C THR A 261 -15.30 -21.37 11.27
N ILE A 262 -16.54 -20.89 11.34
CA ILE A 262 -17.00 -19.83 12.23
C ILE A 262 -18.11 -20.41 13.13
N GLY A 263 -17.87 -20.41 14.44
CA GLY A 263 -18.78 -21.02 15.41
C GLY A 263 -18.95 -22.51 15.14
N LYS A 264 -20.18 -23.02 15.23
CA LYS A 264 -20.49 -24.45 15.06
C LYS A 264 -20.90 -24.86 13.65
N ASN A 265 -21.52 -23.94 12.90
CA ASN A 265 -22.33 -24.31 11.73
C ASN A 265 -21.98 -23.56 10.45
N LYS A 266 -21.05 -22.61 10.49
CA LYS A 266 -20.72 -21.78 9.33
C LYS A 266 -19.34 -22.15 8.80
N GLU A 267 -19.32 -22.60 7.55
CA GLU A 267 -18.09 -22.86 6.81
C GLU A 267 -17.99 -21.89 5.63
N ILE A 268 -16.78 -21.35 5.42
CA ILE A 268 -16.45 -20.54 4.26
C ILE A 268 -15.23 -21.16 3.59
N VAL A 269 -15.39 -21.54 2.34
CA VAL A 269 -14.32 -22.06 1.49
C VAL A 269 -13.92 -20.95 0.52
N HIS A 270 -12.66 -20.51 0.60
CA HIS A 270 -12.09 -19.54 -0.32
C HIS A 270 -11.07 -20.25 -1.21
N ASP A 271 -11.46 -20.53 -2.44
CA ASP A 271 -10.62 -21.09 -3.49
C ASP A 271 -9.87 -19.93 -4.17
N ILE A 272 -8.55 -19.99 -4.15
CA ILE A 272 -7.69 -18.95 -4.72
C ILE A 272 -6.75 -19.60 -5.73
N HIS A 273 -6.85 -19.17 -6.98
CA HIS A 273 -5.88 -19.52 -8.02
C HIS A 273 -4.87 -18.38 -8.15
N ILE A 274 -3.58 -18.69 -7.98
CA ILE A 274 -2.49 -17.72 -8.00
C ILE A 274 -1.63 -17.95 -9.24
N GLN A 275 -1.36 -16.87 -9.98
CA GLN A 275 -0.34 -16.82 -11.03
C GLN A 275 0.85 -16.00 -10.52
N PHE A 276 2.06 -16.52 -10.69
CA PHE A 276 3.29 -15.85 -10.26
C PHE A 276 3.99 -15.16 -11.44
N GLU A 277 4.14 -13.84 -11.35
CA GLU A 277 4.88 -13.04 -12.34
C GLU A 277 6.23 -12.61 -11.79
N PHE A 278 7.30 -13.21 -12.33
CA PHE A 278 8.66 -12.85 -11.97
C PHE A 278 9.04 -11.50 -12.59
N ASP A 279 9.29 -10.51 -11.74
CA ASP A 279 9.76 -9.17 -12.09
C ASP A 279 11.05 -8.85 -11.32
N ARG A 280 10.98 -7.95 -10.33
CA ARG A 280 12.13 -7.45 -9.56
C ARG A 280 12.14 -8.05 -8.16
N GLY A 281 13.30 -8.12 -7.54
CA GLY A 281 13.44 -8.75 -6.22
C GLY A 281 13.01 -10.22 -6.19
N ASN A 282 12.53 -10.70 -5.04
CA ASN A 282 12.38 -12.14 -4.81
C ASN A 282 11.20 -12.54 -3.91
N LEU A 283 10.30 -11.62 -3.53
CA LEU A 283 9.16 -11.92 -2.67
C LEU A 283 7.84 -11.82 -3.44
N PHE A 284 7.04 -12.86 -3.38
CA PHE A 284 5.61 -12.85 -3.68
C PHE A 284 4.83 -12.81 -2.36
N SER A 285 3.72 -12.07 -2.28
CA SER A 285 2.93 -12.00 -1.04
C SER A 285 1.44 -11.96 -1.33
N THR A 286 0.59 -12.63 -0.54
CA THR A 286 -0.87 -12.43 -0.65
C THR A 286 -1.35 -11.11 -0.01
N GLU A 287 -0.44 -10.35 0.59
CA GLU A 287 -0.62 -8.97 1.03
C GLU A 287 0.53 -8.12 0.43
N GLN A 288 0.40 -7.73 -0.83
CA GLN A 288 1.35 -6.85 -1.51
C GLN A 288 1.02 -5.39 -1.17
N SER A 289 1.32 -5.01 0.07
CA SER A 289 1.39 -3.60 0.48
C SER A 289 2.86 -3.22 0.55
N LEU A 290 3.27 -2.16 -0.17
CA LEU A 290 4.67 -1.73 -0.20
C LEU A 290 4.89 -0.44 0.59
N CYS A 291 6.05 -0.32 1.24
CA CYS A 291 6.38 0.78 2.13
C CYS A 291 6.82 2.07 1.41
N ARG A 292 6.92 2.05 0.08
CA ARG A 292 7.13 3.23 -0.78
C ARG A 292 6.16 3.22 -1.96
N SER A 293 5.96 4.40 -2.53
CA SER A 293 5.28 4.56 -3.81
C SER A 293 6.00 3.73 -4.88
N ASN A 294 5.22 2.98 -5.66
CA ASN A 294 5.70 2.01 -6.63
C ASN A 294 4.71 1.83 -7.78
N ASP A 295 5.16 1.16 -8.83
CA ASP A 295 4.40 0.85 -10.06
C ASP A 295 3.58 -0.44 -9.99
N LEU A 296 3.71 -1.24 -8.93
CA LEU A 296 2.99 -2.50 -8.77
C LEU A 296 1.59 -2.29 -8.17
N PRO A 297 0.60 -3.13 -8.56
CA PRO A 297 -0.71 -3.10 -7.94
C PRO A 297 -0.63 -3.53 -6.47
N ASN A 298 -1.43 -2.88 -5.62
CA ASN A 298 -1.64 -3.38 -4.27
C ASN A 298 -2.53 -4.62 -4.32
N VAL A 299 -2.06 -5.75 -3.79
CA VAL A 299 -2.84 -6.98 -3.69
C VAL A 299 -3.14 -7.29 -2.23
N ARG A 300 -4.41 -7.62 -1.94
CA ARG A 300 -4.84 -8.09 -0.62
C ARG A 300 -5.86 -9.21 -0.81
N LEU A 301 -5.38 -10.45 -0.77
CA LEU A 301 -6.25 -11.63 -0.82
C LEU A 301 -6.78 -11.89 0.59
N ALA A 302 -8.02 -11.49 0.82
CA ALA A 302 -8.69 -11.66 2.10
C ALA A 302 -10.12 -12.17 1.90
N THR A 303 -10.57 -13.02 2.81
CA THR A 303 -11.92 -13.58 2.78
C THR A 303 -12.91 -12.55 3.33
N PHE A 304 -13.84 -12.10 2.49
CA PHE A 304 -14.93 -11.17 2.86
C PHE A 304 -16.31 -11.85 2.77
N PRO A 305 -16.89 -12.32 3.88
CA PRO A 305 -18.18 -13.00 3.90
C PRO A 305 -19.35 -12.10 3.46
N LYS A 306 -19.23 -10.77 3.63
CA LYS A 306 -20.30 -9.79 3.40
C LYS A 306 -20.52 -9.43 1.92
N ASN A 307 -19.54 -9.66 1.04
CA ASN A 307 -19.58 -9.14 -0.33
C ASN A 307 -20.18 -10.12 -1.35
N ILE A 308 -20.77 -11.24 -0.91
CA ILE A 308 -21.18 -12.31 -1.82
C ILE A 308 -22.69 -12.46 -1.82
N ARG A 309 -23.29 -12.28 -3.01
CA ARG A 309 -24.68 -12.67 -3.29
C ARG A 309 -24.82 -14.16 -2.95
N ARG A 310 -25.54 -14.46 -1.87
CA ARG A 310 -25.88 -15.83 -1.46
C ARG A 310 -26.43 -16.59 -2.65
N LYS A 311 -25.64 -17.47 -3.27
CA LYS A 311 -26.20 -18.66 -3.90
C LYS A 311 -26.33 -19.67 -2.77
N PRO A 312 -27.55 -20.04 -2.34
CA PRO A 312 -27.69 -21.11 -1.38
C PRO A 312 -27.11 -22.37 -2.01
N SER A 313 -25.94 -22.79 -1.54
CA SER A 313 -25.50 -24.16 -1.74
C SER A 313 -26.39 -25.03 -0.85
N ASN A 314 -26.75 -26.22 -1.34
CA ASN A 314 -27.53 -27.20 -0.57
C ASN A 314 -26.73 -27.77 0.64
N THR A 315 -25.53 -27.25 0.93
CA THR A 315 -24.56 -27.78 1.90
C THR A 315 -24.22 -26.84 3.06
N GLY A 316 -24.80 -25.65 3.15
CA GLY A 316 -24.55 -24.72 4.28
C GLY A 316 -23.16 -24.05 4.29
N SER A 317 -22.28 -24.38 3.34
CA SER A 317 -20.96 -23.76 3.14
C SER A 317 -21.00 -22.62 2.12
N LEU A 318 -20.35 -21.49 2.42
CA LEU A 318 -20.17 -20.37 1.49
C LEU A 318 -18.89 -20.59 0.68
N HIS A 319 -18.99 -20.60 -0.65
CA HIS A 319 -17.83 -20.73 -1.54
C HIS A 319 -17.49 -19.39 -2.20
N ILE A 320 -16.21 -19.02 -2.15
CA ILE A 320 -15.62 -17.84 -2.77
C ILE A 320 -14.54 -18.33 -3.73
N ARG A 321 -14.51 -17.80 -4.95
CA ARG A 321 -13.44 -18.07 -5.91
C ARG A 321 -12.77 -16.75 -6.28
N GLU A 322 -11.46 -16.71 -6.19
CA GLU A 322 -10.65 -15.53 -6.52
C GLU A 322 -9.47 -15.98 -7.41
N GLU A 323 -9.19 -15.22 -8.45
CA GLU A 323 -7.99 -15.37 -9.28
C GLU A 323 -7.11 -14.15 -9.00
N ALA A 324 -5.81 -14.39 -8.79
CA ALA A 324 -4.87 -13.35 -8.43
C ALA A 324 -3.53 -13.54 -9.12
N THR A 325 -2.99 -12.44 -9.63
CA THR A 325 -1.62 -12.39 -10.13
C THR A 325 -0.74 -11.73 -9.07
N LEU A 326 0.29 -12.44 -8.62
CA LEU A 326 1.28 -11.92 -7.68
C LEU A 326 2.58 -11.65 -8.44
N THR A 327 3.00 -10.39 -8.47
CA THR A 327 4.28 -10.00 -9.07
C THR A 327 5.39 -10.01 -8.02
N SER A 328 6.59 -10.50 -8.33
CA SER A 328 7.70 -10.48 -7.36
C SER A 328 8.18 -9.05 -7.08
N PHE A 329 8.59 -8.80 -5.84
CA PHE A 329 9.20 -7.53 -5.44
C PHE A 329 10.28 -7.75 -4.37
N PRO A 330 11.18 -6.77 -4.11
CA PRO A 330 12.17 -6.91 -3.05
C PRO A 330 11.54 -7.03 -1.66
N ALA A 331 11.93 -8.05 -0.88
CA ALA A 331 11.33 -8.30 0.44
C ALA A 331 11.42 -7.11 1.42
N HIS A 332 12.43 -6.25 1.27
CA HIS A 332 12.58 -5.05 2.10
C HIS A 332 11.51 -3.98 1.81
N LEU A 333 10.82 -4.03 0.66
CA LEU A 333 9.71 -3.13 0.36
C LEU A 333 8.40 -3.57 0.99
N HIS A 334 8.29 -4.84 1.40
CA HIS A 334 7.06 -5.39 1.98
C HIS A 334 6.69 -4.65 3.28
N PHE A 335 5.49 -4.08 3.32
CA PHE A 335 4.99 -3.39 4.49
C PHE A 335 4.35 -4.39 5.47
N ALA A 336 5.13 -4.83 6.46
CA ALA A 336 4.59 -5.61 7.56
C ALA A 336 3.71 -4.74 8.48
N PHE A 337 2.63 -5.33 8.99
CA PHE A 337 1.60 -4.64 9.74
C PHE A 337 2.12 -4.07 11.08
N TYR A 338 2.57 -2.81 11.11
CA TYR A 338 3.22 -2.16 12.25
C TYR A 338 2.44 -2.15 13.57
N ALA A 339 1.12 -2.29 13.54
CA ALA A 339 0.32 -2.33 14.75
C ALA A 339 0.12 -3.75 15.30
N ASP A 340 0.73 -4.74 14.68
CA ASP A 340 0.86 -6.06 15.28
C ASP A 340 1.72 -5.98 16.56
N LYS A 341 1.14 -6.43 17.67
CA LYS A 341 1.82 -6.50 18.97
C LYS A 341 3.05 -7.41 18.92
N HIS A 342 3.05 -8.44 18.07
CA HIS A 342 4.15 -9.39 17.96
C HIS A 342 5.32 -8.79 17.18
N PHE A 343 5.05 -8.15 16.04
CA PHE A 343 6.01 -7.31 15.35
C PHE A 343 6.64 -6.26 16.30
N ASN A 344 5.82 -5.54 17.07
CA ASN A 344 6.31 -4.53 18.01
C ASN A 344 7.17 -5.12 19.14
N LYS A 345 6.84 -6.31 19.63
CA LYS A 345 7.64 -7.03 20.63
C LYS A 345 9.03 -7.36 20.07
N TRP A 346 9.11 -7.89 18.85
CA TRP A 346 10.39 -8.14 18.16
C TRP A 346 11.18 -6.84 17.95
N ARG A 347 10.52 -5.80 17.44
CA ARG A 347 11.10 -4.48 17.20
C ARG A 347 11.73 -3.89 18.48
N GLY A 348 11.02 -4.03 19.61
CA GLY A 348 11.51 -3.63 20.93
C GLY A 348 12.81 -4.35 21.30
N LYS A 349 12.83 -5.68 21.24
CA LYS A 349 14.03 -6.50 21.54
C LYS A 349 15.24 -6.07 20.71
N ARG A 350 15.05 -5.86 19.40
CA ARG A 350 16.13 -5.44 18.50
C ARG A 350 16.72 -4.08 18.85
N ARG A 351 15.87 -3.10 19.23
CA ARG A 351 16.33 -1.77 19.65
C ARG A 351 17.14 -1.80 20.94
N PHE A 352 16.77 -2.65 21.89
CA PHE A 352 17.54 -2.83 23.13
C PHE A 352 18.94 -3.40 22.85
N ILE A 353 19.06 -4.44 22.01
CA ILE A 353 20.35 -5.05 21.66
C ILE A 353 21.28 -4.06 20.93
N GLY A 354 20.72 -3.18 20.09
CA GLY A 354 21.50 -2.14 19.41
C GLY A 354 21.93 -0.95 20.30
N SER A 355 21.36 -0.83 21.50
CA SER A 355 21.68 0.24 22.46
C SER A 355 22.72 -0.16 23.51
N THR A 356 22.92 -1.45 23.73
CA THR A 356 23.93 -2.01 24.65
C THR A 356 25.33 -2.14 24.04
N HIS A 357 25.49 -1.78 22.77
CA HIS A 357 26.77 -1.81 22.04
C HIS A 357 27.17 -0.45 21.47
N ARG A 358 26.79 0.64 22.12
CA ARG A 358 27.28 2.00 21.82
C ARG A 358 28.08 2.56 22.98
#